data_AF-A0A6C1PHU9-F1
#
_entry.id   AF-A0A6C1PHU9-F1
#
_cell.length_a   1.000
_cell.length_b   1.000
_cell.length_c   1.000
_cell.angle_alpha   90.00
_cell.angle_beta   90.00
_cell.angle_gamma   90.00
#
_symmetry.space_group_name_H-M   'P 1'
#
loop_
_entity.id
_entity.type
_entity.pdbx_description
1 polymer ?
#
loop_
_entity_poly.entity_id
_entity_poly.type
_entity_poly.pdbx_seq_one_letter_code
_entity_poly.pdbx_strand_id
1 'polypeptide(L)'
;MTQRDERIDSDVRRVEARAFALLKWGVFAVLVVRWFVLGQTLAETWDFFAVWVVASLFEYFMYALRGVPMSYPVPLNRREQLVYLATVPVVTGILPVVILHLRQSLTGWGHALGIFGRTYIAMLALFALYRAINARWERRSLE
;
A
#
# COMPACT_ATOMS: atom_id res chain seq x y z
N MET A 1 38.43 0.65 -19.19
CA MET A 1 37.38 1.22 -18.33
C MET A 1 36.83 0.11 -17.47
N THR A 2 36.91 0.33 -16.18
CA THR A 2 36.78 -0.62 -15.07
C THR A 2 35.49 -1.44 -15.10
N GLN A 3 35.66 -2.76 -14.99
CA GLN A 3 34.67 -3.74 -14.53
C GLN A 3 34.34 -3.44 -13.06
N ARG A 4 33.81 -2.23 -12.80
CA ARG A 4 33.22 -1.87 -11.52
C ARG A 4 32.03 -2.81 -11.38
N ASP A 5 32.19 -3.75 -10.46
CA ASP A 5 31.48 -5.01 -10.37
C ASP A 5 29.96 -4.86 -10.45
N GLU A 6 29.36 -5.39 -11.52
CA GLU A 6 27.91 -5.60 -11.61
C GLU A 6 27.39 -6.37 -10.38
N ARG A 7 28.23 -7.24 -9.80
CA ARG A 7 27.97 -7.94 -8.55
C ARG A 7 27.83 -6.98 -7.36
N ILE A 8 28.76 -6.04 -7.17
CA ILE A 8 28.70 -5.05 -6.09
C ILE A 8 27.45 -4.18 -6.26
N ASP A 9 27.16 -3.71 -7.47
CA ASP A 9 25.95 -2.92 -7.72
C ASP A 9 24.65 -3.70 -7.51
N SER A 10 24.66 -5.02 -7.75
CA SER A 10 23.51 -5.88 -7.46
C SER A 10 23.30 -6.09 -5.95
N ASP A 11 24.39 -6.23 -5.20
CA ASP A 11 24.35 -6.41 -3.75
C ASP A 11 23.95 -5.11 -3.04
N VAL A 12 24.48 -3.96 -3.47
CA VAL A 12 24.07 -2.64 -2.97
C VAL A 12 22.56 -2.43 -3.18
N ARG A 13 22.04 -2.71 -4.38
CA ARG A 13 20.60 -2.59 -4.67
C ARG A 13 19.74 -3.51 -3.79
N ARG A 14 20.20 -4.73 -3.49
CA ARG A 14 19.49 -5.64 -2.56
C ARG A 14 19.47 -5.11 -1.14
N VAL A 15 20.59 -4.56 -0.67
CA VAL A 15 20.70 -3.96 0.67
C VAL A 15 19.79 -2.74 0.77
N GLU A 16 19.81 -1.84 -0.21
CA GLU A 16 18.94 -0.67 -0.27
C GLU A 16 17.45 -1.05 -0.27
N ALA A 17 17.04 -2.05 -1.07
CA ALA A 17 15.66 -2.53 -1.09
C ALA A 17 15.21 -3.09 0.26
N ARG A 18 16.09 -3.85 0.95
CA ARG A 18 15.81 -4.36 2.30
C ARG A 18 15.77 -3.24 3.33
N ALA A 19 16.67 -2.27 3.25
CA ALA A 19 16.69 -1.11 4.13
C ALA A 19 15.41 -0.28 3.97
N PHE A 20 14.95 -0.05 2.73
CA PHE A 20 13.67 0.61 2.46
C PHE A 20 12.50 -0.15 3.06
N ALA A 21 12.43 -1.47 2.87
CA ALA A 21 11.37 -2.30 3.44
C ALA A 21 11.38 -2.25 4.98
N LEU A 22 12.56 -2.38 5.60
CA LEU A 22 12.73 -2.29 7.05
C LEU A 22 12.31 -0.92 7.58
N LEU A 23 12.69 0.17 6.91
CA LEU A 23 12.33 1.51 7.33
C LEU A 23 10.82 1.77 7.20
N LYS A 24 10.22 1.39 6.07
CA LYS A 24 8.77 1.49 5.86
C LYS A 24 7.98 0.74 6.94
N TRP A 25 8.33 -0.53 7.18
CA TRP A 25 7.65 -1.34 8.20
C TRP A 25 8.01 -0.94 9.64
N GLY A 26 9.21 -0.39 9.86
CA GLY A 26 9.62 0.20 11.14
C GLY A 26 8.80 1.44 11.49
N VAL A 27 8.60 2.36 10.53
CA VAL A 27 7.71 3.51 10.70
C VAL A 27 6.28 3.03 11.00
N PHE A 28 5.81 2.00 10.29
CA PHE A 28 4.49 1.42 10.56
C PHE A 28 4.38 0.84 11.99
N ALA A 29 5.40 0.10 12.44
CA ALA A 29 5.42 -0.44 13.80
C ALA A 29 5.37 0.67 14.87
N VAL A 30 6.09 1.78 14.64
CA VAL A 30 6.02 2.97 15.51
C VAL A 30 4.59 3.54 15.53
N LEU A 31 3.93 3.66 14.37
CA LEU A 31 2.55 4.12 14.30
C LEU A 31 1.59 3.20 15.07
N VAL A 32 1.74 1.88 14.92
CA VAL A 32 0.94 0.89 15.67
C VAL A 32 1.11 1.08 17.17
N VAL A 33 2.34 1.20 17.67
CA VAL A 33 2.59 1.46 19.10
C VAL A 33 1.97 2.78 19.54
N ARG A 34 2.13 3.86 18.77
CA ARG A 34 1.57 5.17 19.09
C ARG A 34 0.05 5.14 19.19
N TRP A 35 -0.63 4.47 18.25
CA TRP A 35 -2.09 4.42 18.23
C TRP A 35 -2.69 3.48 19.27
N PHE A 36 -2.10 2.30 19.46
CA PHE A 36 -2.70 1.25 20.30
C PHE A 36 -2.15 1.20 21.72
N VAL A 37 -0.88 1.56 21.94
CA VAL A 37 -0.25 1.56 23.27
C VAL A 37 -0.30 2.94 23.91
N LEU A 38 0.05 3.98 23.16
CA LEU A 38 0.09 5.36 23.67
C LEU A 38 -1.23 6.11 23.49
N GLY A 39 -2.18 5.52 22.75
CA GLY A 39 -3.51 6.10 22.53
C GLY A 39 -3.54 7.35 21.66
N GLN A 40 -2.44 7.70 20.99
CA GLN A 40 -2.35 8.90 20.16
C GLN A 40 -3.35 8.86 18.99
N THR A 41 -3.77 10.05 18.57
CA THR A 41 -4.69 10.26 17.45
C THR A 41 -3.93 10.37 16.13
N LEU A 42 -4.64 10.24 15.01
CA LEU A 42 -4.06 10.42 13.67
C LEU A 42 -3.43 11.81 13.49
N ALA A 43 -4.04 12.84 14.08
CA ALA A 43 -3.54 14.21 14.00
C ALA A 43 -2.18 14.38 14.71
N GLU A 44 -1.99 13.71 15.85
CA GLU A 44 -0.74 13.74 16.61
C GLU A 44 0.39 12.94 15.96
N THR A 45 0.06 11.99 15.09
CA THR A 45 1.03 11.15 14.37
C THR A 45 1.07 11.43 12.88
N TRP A 46 0.57 12.59 12.43
CA TRP A 46 0.42 12.91 11.01
C TRP A 46 1.76 12.91 10.27
N ASP A 47 2.82 13.37 10.92
CA ASP A 47 4.20 13.37 10.44
C ASP A 47 4.67 11.95 10.05
N PHE A 48 4.61 11.00 10.97
CA PHE A 48 5.00 9.60 10.72
C PHE A 48 4.04 8.92 9.74
N PHE A 49 2.75 9.21 9.84
CA PHE A 49 1.74 8.64 8.97
C PHE A 49 1.93 9.07 7.52
N ALA A 50 2.16 10.36 7.27
CA ALA A 50 2.41 10.89 5.93
C ALA A 50 3.66 10.26 5.31
N VAL A 51 4.76 10.15 6.06
CA VAL A 51 5.98 9.48 5.58
C VAL A 51 5.70 8.03 5.19
N TRP A 52 4.96 7.29 6.02
CA TRP A 52 4.60 5.90 5.74
C TRP A 52 3.71 5.76 4.50
N VAL A 53 2.70 6.62 4.36
CA VAL A 53 1.79 6.63 3.20
C VAL A 53 2.57 6.95 1.92
N VAL A 54 3.43 7.98 1.93
CA VAL A 54 4.23 8.36 0.76
C VAL A 54 5.18 7.23 0.35
N ALA A 55 5.87 6.61 1.30
CA ALA A 55 6.74 5.47 1.02
C ALA A 55 5.95 4.29 0.41
N SER A 56 4.75 4.00 0.94
CA SER A 56 3.89 2.92 0.46
C SER A 56 3.34 3.20 -0.94
N LEU A 57 2.90 4.42 -1.21
CA LEU A 57 2.43 4.83 -2.53
C LEU A 57 3.57 4.85 -3.56
N PHE A 58 4.75 5.31 -3.17
CA PHE A 58 5.92 5.31 -4.04
C PHE A 58 6.29 3.89 -4.47
N GLU A 59 6.38 2.94 -3.53
CA GLU A 59 6.63 1.53 -3.85
C GLU A 59 5.54 0.95 -4.76
N TYR A 60 4.27 1.20 -4.41
CA TYR A 60 3.12 0.74 -5.18
C TYR A 60 3.16 1.23 -6.65
N PHE A 61 3.41 2.51 -6.88
CA PHE A 61 3.51 3.04 -8.24
C PHE A 61 4.80 2.62 -8.96
N MET A 62 5.90 2.40 -8.24
CA MET A 62 7.12 1.85 -8.82
C MET A 62 6.91 0.43 -9.36
N TYR A 63 6.10 -0.40 -8.68
CA TYR A 63 5.68 -1.70 -9.24
C TYR A 63 4.84 -1.52 -10.50
N ALA A 64 3.86 -0.62 -10.48
CA ALA A 64 3.01 -0.34 -11.64
C ALA A 64 3.82 0.14 -12.87
N LEU A 65 4.78 1.04 -12.65
CA LEU A 65 5.66 1.59 -13.69
C LEU A 65 6.59 0.56 -14.30
N ARG A 66 6.85 -0.55 -13.60
CA ARG A 66 7.70 -1.65 -14.05
C ARG A 66 6.92 -2.81 -14.68
N GLY A 67 5.61 -2.65 -14.91
CA GLY A 67 4.81 -3.71 -15.52
C GLY A 67 4.41 -4.82 -14.54
N VAL A 68 4.69 -4.66 -13.24
CA VAL A 68 4.47 -5.74 -12.26
C VAL A 68 2.96 -5.91 -12.07
N PRO A 69 2.42 -7.14 -12.21
CA PRO A 69 1.00 -7.35 -12.00
C PRO A 69 0.64 -7.05 -10.55
N MET A 70 -0.51 -6.41 -10.35
CA MET A 70 -1.02 -6.04 -9.02
C MET A 70 -1.19 -7.24 -8.06
N SER A 71 -1.30 -8.46 -8.60
CA SER A 71 -1.40 -9.67 -7.79
C SER A 71 -0.04 -10.21 -7.31
N TYR A 72 1.08 -9.66 -7.78
CA TYR A 72 2.42 -10.10 -7.39
C TYR A 72 2.62 -10.07 -5.86
N PRO A 73 3.32 -11.06 -5.26
CA PRO A 73 4.04 -12.17 -5.90
C PRO A 73 3.17 -13.37 -6.28
N VAL A 74 1.86 -13.30 -6.04
CA VAL A 74 0.97 -14.45 -6.27
C VAL A 74 0.50 -14.46 -7.73
N PRO A 75 0.84 -15.50 -8.50
CA PRO A 75 0.24 -15.70 -9.81
C PRO A 75 -1.23 -16.08 -9.60
N LEU A 76 -2.15 -15.22 -10.03
CA LEU A 76 -3.59 -15.45 -9.92
C LEU A 76 -4.19 -15.74 -11.29
N ASN A 77 -5.09 -16.72 -11.35
CA ASN A 77 -5.94 -16.94 -12.53
C ASN A 77 -6.96 -15.80 -12.68
N ARG A 78 -7.57 -15.64 -13.87
CA ARG A 78 -8.55 -14.56 -14.14
C ARG A 78 -9.69 -14.48 -13.11
N ARG A 79 -10.21 -15.63 -12.66
CA ARG A 79 -11.26 -15.68 -11.63
C ARG A 79 -10.74 -15.20 -10.28
N GLU A 80 -9.57 -15.67 -9.86
CA GLU A 80 -8.94 -15.28 -8.60
C GLU A 80 -8.54 -13.80 -8.59
N GLN A 81 -8.15 -13.26 -9.74
CA GLN A 81 -7.86 -11.83 -9.90
C GLN A 81 -9.11 -10.97 -9.69
N LEU A 82 -10.28 -11.40 -10.20
CA LEU A 82 -11.55 -10.72 -9.93
C LEU A 82 -11.94 -10.78 -8.46
N VAL A 83 -11.75 -11.96 -7.82
CA VAL A 83 -11.97 -12.12 -6.38
C VAL A 83 -11.04 -11.18 -5.60
N TYR A 84 -9.75 -11.16 -5.92
CA TYR A 84 -8.77 -10.25 -5.30
C TYR A 84 -9.19 -8.78 -5.43
N LEU A 85 -9.56 -8.36 -6.64
CA LEU A 85 -10.01 -6.99 -6.92
C LEU A 85 -11.29 -6.62 -6.16
N ALA A 86 -12.17 -7.58 -5.86
CA ALA A 86 -13.37 -7.34 -5.07
C ALA A 86 -13.08 -7.36 -3.55
N THR A 87 -12.30 -8.33 -3.09
CA THR A 87 -12.06 -8.57 -1.66
C THR A 87 -11.16 -7.50 -1.04
N VAL A 88 -10.09 -7.09 -1.71
CA VAL A 88 -9.12 -6.15 -1.11
C VAL A 88 -9.76 -4.80 -0.78
N PRO A 89 -10.52 -4.14 -1.68
CA PRO A 89 -11.21 -2.89 -1.35
C PRO A 89 -12.21 -3.05 -0.20
N VAL A 90 -12.95 -4.16 -0.16
CA VAL A 90 -13.92 -4.44 0.90
C VAL A 90 -13.22 -4.59 2.25
N VAL A 91 -12.17 -5.42 2.33
CA VAL A 91 -11.39 -5.60 3.56
C VAL A 91 -10.76 -4.28 4.01
N THR A 92 -10.20 -3.52 3.06
CA THR A 92 -9.60 -2.20 3.33
C THR A 92 -10.63 -1.19 3.84
N GLY A 93 -11.87 -1.25 3.36
CA GLY A 93 -12.97 -0.42 3.85
C GLY A 93 -13.48 -0.84 5.23
N ILE A 94 -13.52 -2.15 5.52
CA ILE A 94 -13.98 -2.68 6.82
C ILE A 94 -12.96 -2.39 7.92
N LEU A 95 -11.67 -2.50 7.63
CA LEU A 95 -10.59 -2.36 8.61
C LEU A 95 -10.67 -1.09 9.48
N PRO A 96 -10.79 0.14 8.92
CA PRO A 96 -10.91 1.36 9.72
C PRO A 96 -12.20 1.41 10.54
N VAL A 97 -13.31 0.84 10.04
CA VAL A 97 -14.55 0.74 10.81
C VAL A 97 -14.37 -0.16 12.02
N VAL A 98 -13.71 -1.31 11.86
CA VAL A 98 -13.38 -2.23 12.96
C VAL A 98 -12.47 -1.55 13.97
N ILE A 99 -11.43 -0.85 13.52
CA ILE A 99 -10.50 -0.12 14.41
C ILE A 99 -11.28 0.92 15.24
N LEU A 100 -12.15 1.70 14.61
CA LEU A 100 -12.94 2.72 15.33
C LEU A 100 -13.97 2.11 16.27
N HIS A 101 -14.54 0.96 15.91
CA HIS A 101 -15.42 0.21 16.80
C HIS A 101 -14.67 -0.27 18.05
N LEU A 102 -13.48 -0.88 17.88
CA LEU A 102 -12.63 -1.34 18.99
C LEU A 102 -12.16 -0.20 19.89
N ARG A 103 -11.93 0.99 19.33
CA ARG A 103 -11.58 2.20 20.10
C ARG A 103 -12.77 2.93 20.72
N GLN A 104 -14.00 2.39 20.59
CA GLN A 104 -15.24 3.03 21.05
C GLN A 104 -15.45 4.45 20.50
N SER A 105 -14.83 4.78 19.37
CA SER A 105 -14.90 6.09 18.71
C SER A 105 -15.90 6.11 17.55
N LEU A 106 -16.65 5.02 17.36
CA LEU A 106 -17.68 4.91 16.34
C LEU A 106 -18.97 5.59 16.82
N THR A 107 -19.38 6.65 16.13
CA THR A 107 -20.53 7.47 16.54
C THR A 107 -21.89 6.95 16.03
N GLY A 108 -21.91 5.96 15.13
CA GLY A 108 -23.13 5.34 14.62
C GLY A 108 -22.98 4.71 13.23
N TRP A 109 -24.04 4.07 12.75
CA TRP A 109 -24.06 3.36 11.45
C TRP A 109 -23.78 4.27 10.25
N GLY A 110 -24.30 5.51 10.25
CA GLY A 110 -24.01 6.47 9.19
C GLY A 110 -22.53 6.87 9.12
N HIS A 111 -21.88 7.01 10.28
CA HIS A 111 -20.44 7.27 10.35
C HIS A 111 -19.63 6.06 9.86
N ALA A 112 -20.01 4.84 10.27
CA ALA A 112 -19.40 3.60 9.81
C ALA A 112 -19.45 3.46 8.27
N LEU A 113 -20.64 3.67 7.67
CA LEU A 113 -20.83 3.63 6.23
C LEU A 113 -20.05 4.73 5.51
N GLY A 114 -19.99 5.93 6.10
CA GLY A 114 -19.20 7.04 5.56
C GLY A 114 -17.70 6.72 5.51
N ILE A 115 -17.15 6.15 6.59
CA ILE A 115 -15.75 5.71 6.64
C ILE A 115 -15.51 4.60 5.63
N PHE A 116 -16.29 3.51 5.70
CA PHE A 116 -16.21 2.40 4.77
C PHE A 116 -16.21 2.88 3.32
N GLY A 117 -17.20 3.70 2.95
CA GLY A 117 -17.38 4.22 1.59
C GLY A 117 -16.18 5.04 1.13
N ARG A 118 -15.65 5.94 1.97
CA ARG A 118 -14.47 6.75 1.62
C ARG A 118 -13.24 5.87 1.39
N THR A 119 -12.95 4.94 2.30
CA THR A 119 -11.79 4.03 2.14
C THR A 119 -11.96 3.09 0.96
N TYR A 120 -13.16 2.56 0.74
CA TYR A 120 -13.47 1.69 -0.39
C TYR A 120 -13.28 2.41 -1.73
N ILE A 121 -13.83 3.61 -1.88
CA ILE A 121 -13.69 4.42 -3.09
C ILE A 121 -12.23 4.82 -3.32
N ALA A 122 -11.51 5.23 -2.27
CA ALA A 122 -10.09 5.56 -2.36
C ALA A 122 -9.27 4.36 -2.86
N MET A 123 -9.56 3.16 -2.36
CA MET A 123 -8.87 1.94 -2.78
C MET A 123 -9.19 1.56 -4.22
N LEU A 124 -10.45 1.69 -4.65
CA LEU A 124 -10.82 1.49 -6.06
C LEU A 124 -10.13 2.50 -6.99
N ALA A 125 -10.01 3.76 -6.57
CA ALA A 125 -9.30 4.77 -7.34
C ALA A 125 -7.82 4.44 -7.50
N LEU A 126 -7.16 4.00 -6.42
CA LEU A 126 -5.77 3.52 -6.48
C LEU A 126 -5.63 2.32 -7.42
N PHE A 127 -6.56 1.38 -7.37
CA PHE A 127 -6.54 0.20 -8.23
C PHE A 127 -6.72 0.55 -9.71
N ALA A 128 -7.65 1.44 -10.02
CA ALA A 128 -7.88 1.95 -11.36
C ALA A 128 -6.62 2.67 -11.89
N LEU A 129 -5.99 3.50 -11.06
CA LEU A 129 -4.78 4.23 -11.41
C LEU A 129 -3.60 3.28 -11.68
N TYR A 130 -3.38 2.28 -10.82
CA TYR A 130 -2.36 1.26 -11.03
C TYR A 130 -2.56 0.53 -12.35
N ARG A 131 -3.81 0.08 -12.62
CA ARG A 131 -4.13 -0.63 -13.85
C ARG A 131 -3.92 0.24 -15.08
N ALA A 132 -4.24 1.53 -15.01
CA ALA A 132 -4.00 2.47 -16.10
C ALA A 132 -2.51 2.65 -16.38
N ILE A 133 -1.68 2.79 -15.34
CA ILE A 133 -0.22 2.88 -15.46
C ILE A 133 0.34 1.59 -16.09
N ASN A 134 -0.09 0.43 -15.59
CA ASN A 134 0.39 -0.87 -16.06
C ASN A 134 0.02 -1.10 -17.54
N ALA A 135 -1.22 -0.80 -17.92
CA ALA A 135 -1.67 -0.90 -19.32
C ALA A 135 -0.87 0.03 -20.25
N ARG A 136 -0.49 1.22 -19.78
CA ARG A 136 0.37 2.15 -20.55
C ARG A 136 1.80 1.64 -20.65
N TRP A 137 2.30 0.92 -19.65
CA TRP A 137 3.59 0.23 -19.74
C TRP A 137 3.54 -0.90 -20.77
N GLU A 138 2.52 -1.76 -20.72
CA GLU A 138 2.34 -2.88 -21.66
C GLU A 138 2.31 -2.40 -23.11
N ARG A 139 1.58 -1.31 -23.40
CA ARG A 139 1.55 -0.72 -24.75
C ARG A 139 2.92 -0.27 -25.24
N ARG A 140 3.70 0.41 -24.39
CA ARG A 140 5.05 0.90 -24.72
C ARG A 140 6.08 -0.21 -24.87
N SER A 141 5.90 -1.34 -24.21
CA SER A 141 6.84 -2.47 -24.31
C SER A 141 6.60 -3.36 -25.54
N LEU A 142 5.44 -3.24 -26.18
CA LEU A 142 5.05 -3.98 -27.38
C LEU A 142 5.34 -3.20 -28.68
N GLU A 143 5.64 -1.91 -28.56
CA GLU A 143 6.17 -1.03 -29.62
C GLU A 143 7.71 -1.10 -29.66
#